data_AF-A0A522NKY9-F1
#
_entry.id   AF-A0A522NKY9-F1
#
_cell.length_a   1.000
_cell.length_b   1.000
_cell.length_c   1.000
_cell.angle_alpha   90.00
_cell.angle_beta   90.00
_cell.angle_gamma   90.00
#
_symmetry.space_group_name_H-M   'P 1'
#
loop_
_entity.id
_entity.type
_entity.pdbx_description
1 polymer ?
#
loop_
_entity_poly.entity_id
_entity_poly.type
_entity_poly.pdbx_seq_one_letter_code
_entity_poly.pdbx_strand_id
1 'polypeptide(L)'
;MPALDPLTTLASTLHAAPGAYALLLGSGLSRGARIPTGYEVTRELIGRIAAGEGATIAGDPEAWYRDRYGEPSYDGLVARLAP
;
A
#
# COMPACT_ATOMS: atom_id res chain seq x y z
N MET A 1 -17.27 -32.05 15.24
CA MET A 1 -17.22 -31.70 13.81
C MET A 1 -15.95 -30.89 13.61
N PRO A 2 -15.01 -31.31 12.75
CA PRO A 2 -13.86 -30.46 12.44
C PRO A 2 -14.36 -29.13 11.85
N ALA A 3 -13.71 -28.02 12.22
CA ALA A 3 -14.00 -26.74 11.63
C ALA A 3 -13.71 -26.81 10.12
N LEU A 4 -14.62 -26.29 9.29
CA LEU A 4 -14.40 -26.18 7.85
C LEU A 4 -13.27 -25.18 7.59
N ASP A 5 -12.49 -25.45 6.54
CA ASP A 5 -11.46 -24.53 6.07
C ASP A 5 -12.09 -23.15 5.73
N PRO A 6 -11.44 -22.02 6.08
CA PRO A 6 -11.98 -20.68 5.85
C PRO A 6 -12.28 -20.37 4.38
N LEU A 7 -11.45 -20.84 3.43
CA LEU A 7 -11.69 -20.60 2.00
C LEU A 7 -12.89 -21.40 1.49
N THR A 8 -13.04 -22.63 1.95
CA THR A 8 -14.20 -23.47 1.66
C THR A 8 -15.49 -22.83 2.19
N THR A 9 -15.43 -22.27 3.40
CA THR A 9 -16.55 -21.53 3.99
C THR A 9 -16.89 -20.29 3.16
N LEU A 10 -15.90 -19.47 2.79
CA LEU A 10 -16.09 -18.27 1.98
C LEU A 10 -16.64 -18.58 0.58
N ALA A 11 -16.11 -19.60 -0.10
CA ALA A 11 -16.59 -20.00 -1.42
C ALA A 11 -18.05 -20.44 -1.37
N SER A 12 -18.44 -21.17 -0.33
CA SER A 12 -19.81 -21.66 -0.15
C SER A 12 -20.79 -20.52 0.10
N THR A 13 -20.43 -19.51 0.90
CA THR A 13 -21.29 -18.34 1.16
C THR A 13 -21.43 -17.44 -0.07
N LEU A 14 -20.34 -17.20 -0.81
CA LEU A 14 -20.38 -16.44 -2.07
C LEU A 14 -21.26 -17.13 -3.12
N HIS A 15 -21.16 -18.46 -3.24
CA HIS A 15 -21.98 -19.23 -4.16
C HIS A 15 -23.46 -19.23 -3.77
N ALA A 16 -23.77 -19.37 -2.47
CA ALA A 16 -25.14 -19.48 -1.98
C ALA A 16 -25.94 -18.16 -2.05
N ALA A 17 -25.28 -17.00 -2.14
CA ALA A 17 -25.95 -15.71 -2.19
C ALA A 17 -25.45 -14.80 -3.34
N PRO A 18 -25.80 -15.14 -4.61
CA PRO A 18 -25.46 -14.30 -5.75
C PRO A 18 -26.01 -12.88 -5.60
N GLY A 19 -25.16 -11.87 -5.81
CA GLY A 19 -25.53 -10.46 -5.72
C GLY A 19 -25.60 -9.88 -4.31
N ALA A 20 -25.40 -10.68 -3.25
CA ALA A 20 -25.44 -10.19 -1.87
C ALA A 20 -24.15 -9.47 -1.43
N TYR A 21 -23.05 -9.65 -2.15
CA TYR A 21 -21.73 -9.13 -1.79
C TYR A 21 -21.17 -8.19 -2.87
N ALA A 22 -20.59 -7.08 -2.43
CA ALA A 22 -19.73 -6.21 -3.23
C ALA A 22 -18.33 -6.21 -2.63
N LEU A 23 -17.29 -6.22 -3.48
CA LEU A 23 -15.90 -6.22 -3.05
C LEU A 23 -15.26 -4.86 -3.25
N LEU A 24 -14.66 -4.30 -2.19
CA LEU A 24 -13.73 -3.18 -2.29
C LEU A 24 -12.30 -3.73 -2.34
N LEU A 25 -11.67 -3.65 -3.52
CA LEU A 25 -10.34 -4.19 -3.76
C LEU A 25 -9.32 -3.05 -3.78
N GLY A 26 -8.33 -3.11 -2.88
CA GLY A 26 -7.18 -2.22 -2.88
C GLY A 26 -6.00 -2.77 -3.69
N SER A 27 -4.98 -1.94 -3.92
CA SER A 27 -3.74 -2.35 -4.62
C SER A 27 -3.03 -3.55 -3.99
N GLY A 28 -3.29 -3.83 -2.70
CA GLY A 28 -2.76 -5.00 -1.99
C GLY A 28 -3.11 -6.33 -2.67
N LEU A 29 -4.21 -6.42 -3.42
CA LEU A 29 -4.59 -7.62 -4.17
C LEU A 29 -3.52 -8.03 -5.19
N SER A 30 -2.81 -7.06 -5.78
CA SER A 30 -1.80 -7.30 -6.82
C SER A 30 -0.37 -7.40 -6.29
N ARG A 31 -0.17 -7.24 -4.97
CA ARG A 31 1.16 -7.29 -4.35
C ARG A 31 1.87 -8.63 -4.60
N GLY A 32 1.12 -9.74 -4.54
CA GLY A 32 1.64 -11.08 -4.85
C GLY A 32 2.10 -11.24 -6.31
N ALA A 33 1.57 -10.42 -7.23
CA ALA A 33 2.01 -10.35 -8.62
C ALA A 33 3.22 -9.42 -8.82
N ARG A 34 3.84 -8.95 -7.72
CA ARG A 34 4.95 -7.98 -7.70
C ARG A 34 4.60 -6.59 -8.25
N ILE A 35 3.32 -6.22 -8.21
CA ILE A 35 2.88 -4.84 -8.44
C ILE A 35 2.94 -4.11 -7.10
N PRO A 36 3.69 -2.99 -6.98
CA PRO A 36 3.81 -2.29 -5.71
C PRO A 36 2.47 -1.68 -5.29
N THR A 37 2.24 -1.68 -3.99
CA THR A 37 1.10 -0.98 -3.39
C THR A 37 1.34 0.53 -3.37
N GLY A 38 0.27 1.32 -3.26
CA GLY A 38 0.41 2.77 -3.09
C GLY A 38 1.32 3.15 -1.92
N TYR A 39 1.24 2.38 -0.82
CA TYR A 39 2.12 2.53 0.34
C TYR A 39 3.61 2.34 0.00
N GLU A 40 3.95 1.26 -0.72
CA GLU A 40 5.32 0.98 -1.15
C GLU A 40 5.86 2.06 -2.10
N VAL A 41 5.02 2.53 -3.03
CA VAL A 41 5.37 3.63 -3.95
C VAL A 41 5.65 4.92 -3.16
N THR A 42 4.81 5.30 -2.20
CA THR A 42 5.03 6.48 -1.36
C THR A 42 6.39 6.42 -0.65
N ARG A 43 6.72 5.27 -0.03
CA ARG A 43 8.01 5.11 0.67
C ARG A 43 9.21 5.17 -0.27
N GLU A 44 9.09 4.61 -1.46
CA GLU A 44 10.14 4.70 -2.49
C GLU A 44 10.37 6.15 -2.93
N LEU A 45 9.31 6.91 -3.18
CA LEU A 45 9.41 8.32 -3.55
C LEU A 45 10.08 9.15 -2.43
N ILE A 46 9.72 8.91 -1.17
CA ILE A 46 10.40 9.55 -0.03
C ILE A 46 11.89 9.21 -0.01
N GLY A 47 12.24 7.94 -0.22
CA GLY A 47 13.64 7.51 -0.30
C GLY A 47 14.42 8.24 -1.40
N ARG A 48 13.79 8.46 -2.56
CA ARG A 48 14.37 9.23 -3.66
C ARG A 48 14.59 10.70 -3.31
N ILE A 49 13.64 11.32 -2.59
CA ILE A 49 13.78 12.70 -2.10
C ILE A 49 14.96 12.79 -1.13
N ALA A 50 15.05 11.89 -0.15
CA ALA A 50 16.16 11.85 0.80
C ALA A 50 17.51 11.66 0.09
N ALA A 51 17.60 10.75 -0.87
CA ALA A 51 18.81 10.52 -1.64
C ALA A 51 19.22 11.76 -2.47
N GLY A 52 18.25 12.47 -3.07
CA GLY A 52 18.49 13.74 -3.77
C GLY A 52 19.00 14.85 -2.85
N GLU A 53 18.65 14.79 -1.57
CA GLU A 53 19.13 15.72 -0.53
C GLU A 53 20.43 15.25 0.16
N GLY A 54 21.01 14.12 -0.27
CA GLY A 54 22.19 13.53 0.36
C GLY A 54 21.95 12.99 1.78
N ALA A 55 20.69 12.76 2.15
CA ALA A 55 20.29 12.25 3.44
C ALA A 55 20.16 10.71 3.44
N THR A 56 20.60 10.08 4.53
CA THR A 56 20.36 8.66 4.79
C THR A 56 19.23 8.49 5.79
N ILE A 57 18.20 7.74 5.42
CA ILE A 57 17.09 7.40 6.32
C ILE A 57 17.50 6.19 7.16
N ALA A 58 17.71 6.40 8.46
CA ALA A 58 18.09 5.33 9.40
C ALA A 58 16.89 4.55 9.98
N GLY A 59 15.66 4.94 9.64
CA GLY A 59 14.44 4.39 10.21
C GLY A 59 13.27 4.41 9.23
N ASP A 60 12.10 4.80 9.71
CA ASP A 60 10.90 4.83 8.87
C ASP A 60 10.94 6.04 7.90
N PRO A 61 10.87 5.82 6.57
CA PRO A 61 10.82 6.91 5.60
C PRO A 61 9.67 7.89 5.82
N GLU A 62 8.48 7.40 6.18
CA GLU A 62 7.34 8.29 6.39
C GLU A 62 7.52 9.17 7.62
N ALA A 63 8.02 8.63 8.73
CA ALA A 63 8.41 9.44 9.88
C ALA A 63 9.48 10.48 9.50
N TRP A 64 10.55 10.06 8.79
CA TRP A 64 11.61 10.98 8.34
C TRP A 64 11.06 12.12 7.48
N TYR A 65 10.13 11.81 6.57
CA TYR A 65 9.49 12.82 5.73
C TYR A 65 8.58 13.73 6.56
N ARG A 66 7.77 13.16 7.46
CA ARG A 66 6.82 13.88 8.31
C ARG A 66 7.49 14.89 9.23
N ASP A 67 8.61 14.49 9.83
CA ASP A 67 9.39 15.36 10.72
C ASP A 67 9.97 16.58 9.99
N ARG A 68 10.11 16.51 8.65
CA ARG A 68 10.80 17.51 7.83
C ARG A 68 9.86 18.36 6.98
N TYR A 69 8.79 17.75 6.49
CA TYR A 69 7.89 18.33 5.48
C TYR A 69 6.40 18.21 5.86
N GLY A 70 6.05 17.49 6.93
CA GLY A 70 4.68 17.15 7.27
C GLY A 70 4.16 15.92 6.51
N GLU A 71 2.84 15.70 6.54
CA GLU A 71 2.25 14.47 6.04
C GLU A 71 2.51 14.26 4.53
N PRO A 72 3.00 13.09 4.10
CA PRO A 72 3.25 12.84 2.68
C PRO A 72 1.93 12.69 1.90
N SER A 73 1.76 13.48 0.83
CA SER A 73 0.77 13.23 -0.22
C SER A 73 1.47 12.73 -1.49
N TYR A 74 0.81 11.85 -2.25
CA TYR A 74 1.40 11.30 -3.47
C TYR A 74 1.74 12.40 -4.49
N ASP A 75 0.80 13.31 -4.72
CA ASP A 75 0.96 14.49 -5.56
C ASP A 75 2.12 15.39 -5.09
N GLY A 76 2.24 15.63 -3.78
CA GLY A 76 3.32 16.44 -3.21
C GLY A 76 4.69 15.79 -3.38
N LEU A 77 4.78 14.47 -3.18
CA LEU A 77 6.02 13.72 -3.38
C LEU A 77 6.47 13.75 -4.85
N VAL A 78 5.53 13.55 -5.78
CA VAL A 78 5.83 13.61 -7.22
C VAL A 78 6.24 15.02 -7.63
N ALA A 79 5.52 16.05 -7.16
CA ALA A 79 5.84 17.45 -7.47
C ALA A 79 7.26 17.83 -7.01
N ARG A 80 7.72 17.31 -5.88
CA ARG A 80 9.07 17.57 -5.36
C ARG A 80 10.19 16.85 -6.12
N LEU A 81 9.87 15.80 -6.86
CA LEU A 81 10.80 15.06 -7.70
C LEU A 81 10.75 15.47 -9.18
N ALA A 82 9.81 16.34 -9.55
CA ALA A 82 9.72 16.88 -10.89
C ALA A 82 10.90 17.84 -11.18
N PRO A 83 11.41 17.88 -12.43
CA PRO A 83 12.53 18.74 -12.84
C PRO A 83 12.18 20.24 -12.84
#